data_AF-A0A817IMB4-F1
#
_entry.id   AF-A0A817IMB4-F1
#
_cell.length_a   1.000
_cell.length_b   1.000
_cell.length_c   1.000
_cell.angle_alpha   90.00
_cell.angle_beta   90.00
_cell.angle_gamma   90.00
#
_symmetry.space_group_name_H-M   'P 1'
#
loop_
_entity.id
_entity.type
_entity.pdbx_description
1 polymer ?
#
loop_
_entity_poly.entity_id
_entity_poly.type
_entity_poly.pdbx_seq_one_letter_code
_entity_poly.pdbx_strand_id
1 'polypeptide(L)'
;MNTLHNKSNLIPAYLPTPNPSSPNFASRFRADVVQLVEASNIHKHSDTCYKYWNANRGDKKSCRMRMPRKLVPVSTIDPDTGHISMRRSDPMTNNFNEYLITVCRSNMDIKFIWSGSDAKALVYYITDYVTKMSLSFHDTFTLVQKSITSIMNSSHQTDKENAIEKSRKLVLRCYNTLASQQELSGVQVASYLMNWDYHYTTHKFQGLYLIQTERYLQTQLNEMRSKRKLEFSLQG
;
A
#
# COMPACT_ATOMS: atom_id res chain seq x y z
N MET A 1 14.96 -6.15 38.17
CA MET A 1 14.81 -7.55 37.75
C MET A 1 13.40 -8.01 38.14
N ASN A 2 12.62 -8.49 37.16
CA ASN A 2 11.30 -9.12 37.27
C ASN A 2 10.10 -8.27 37.72
N THR A 3 9.62 -7.39 36.84
CA THR A 3 8.18 -7.09 36.74
C THR A 3 7.55 -8.01 35.69
N LEU A 4 7.20 -9.24 36.10
CA LEU A 4 6.32 -10.09 35.32
C LEU A 4 4.92 -9.49 35.38
N HIS A 5 4.60 -8.60 34.44
CA HIS A 5 3.25 -8.15 34.22
C HIS A 5 2.33 -9.36 34.02
N ASN A 6 1.23 -9.34 34.75
CA ASN A 6 0.16 -10.33 34.73
C ASN A 6 -0.24 -10.64 33.27
N LYS A 7 0.17 -11.82 32.76
CA LYS A 7 0.02 -12.22 31.34
C LYS A 7 -1.44 -12.34 30.89
N SER A 8 -2.41 -12.25 31.80
CA SER A 8 -3.83 -12.46 31.52
C SER A 8 -4.52 -11.30 30.77
N ASN A 9 -3.89 -10.12 30.65
CA ASN A 9 -4.48 -8.94 30.00
C ASN A 9 -3.77 -8.52 28.69
N LEU A 10 -2.81 -9.30 28.20
CA LEU A 10 -2.10 -8.98 26.97
C LEU A 10 -2.92 -9.39 25.75
N ILE A 11 -3.04 -8.48 24.79
CA ILE A 11 -3.70 -8.76 23.50
C ILE A 11 -2.94 -9.91 22.83
N PRO A 12 -3.64 -10.96 22.34
CA PRO A 12 -3.00 -12.12 21.73
C PRO A 12 -1.98 -11.77 20.65
N ALA A 13 -2.18 -10.67 19.91
CA ALA A 13 -1.26 -10.17 18.89
C ALA A 13 0.18 -9.93 19.39
N TYR A 14 0.37 -9.59 20.67
CA TYR A 14 1.69 -9.29 21.25
C TYR A 14 2.36 -10.49 21.92
N LEU A 15 1.68 -11.63 22.00
CA LEU A 15 2.22 -12.83 22.62
C LEU A 15 3.13 -13.58 21.63
N PRO A 16 4.19 -14.25 22.10
CA PRO A 16 4.99 -15.11 21.24
C PRO A 16 4.21 -16.36 20.85
N THR A 17 4.54 -16.93 19.70
CA THR A 17 4.04 -18.23 19.25
C THR A 17 4.41 -19.34 20.25
N PRO A 18 3.52 -20.32 20.50
CA PRO A 18 3.85 -21.46 21.35
C PRO A 18 5.09 -22.21 20.86
N ASN A 19 5.98 -22.62 21.78
CA ASN A 19 7.20 -23.36 21.45
C ASN A 19 6.86 -24.74 20.85
N PRO A 20 7.27 -25.04 19.60
CA PRO A 20 7.02 -26.33 18.94
C PRO A 20 7.61 -27.54 19.67
N SER A 21 8.72 -27.37 20.39
CA SER A 21 9.39 -28.44 21.13
C SER A 21 8.75 -28.77 22.48
N SER A 22 7.73 -28.02 22.90
CA SER A 22 7.02 -28.26 24.16
C SER A 22 6.17 -29.54 24.08
N PRO A 23 6.13 -30.41 25.11
CA PRO A 23 5.29 -31.61 25.10
C PRO A 23 3.79 -31.29 24.94
N ASN A 24 3.36 -30.12 25.43
CA ASN A 24 1.98 -29.63 25.29
C ASN A 24 1.78 -28.68 24.08
N PHE A 25 2.61 -28.78 23.03
CA PHE A 25 2.53 -27.84 21.89
C PHE A 25 1.17 -27.88 21.21
N ALA A 26 0.65 -29.05 20.87
CA ALA A 26 -0.59 -29.17 20.10
C ALA A 26 -1.80 -28.50 20.78
N SER A 27 -1.96 -28.69 22.10
CA SER A 27 -3.04 -28.07 22.86
C SER A 27 -2.86 -26.56 22.99
N ARG A 28 -1.62 -26.10 23.24
CA ARG A 28 -1.31 -24.67 23.34
C ARG A 28 -1.43 -23.94 22.00
N PHE A 29 -1.03 -24.57 20.91
CA PHE A 29 -1.17 -24.06 19.55
C PHE A 29 -2.65 -23.86 19.21
N ARG A 30 -3.48 -24.86 19.46
CA ARG A 30 -4.93 -24.75 19.22
C ARG A 30 -5.57 -23.64 20.06
N ALA A 31 -5.20 -23.53 21.34
CA ALA A 31 -5.69 -22.46 22.22
C ALA A 31 -5.25 -21.07 21.74
N ASP A 32 -4.01 -20.93 21.27
CA ASP A 32 -3.47 -19.68 20.72
C ASP A 32 -4.21 -19.28 19.43
N VAL A 33 -4.45 -20.22 18.51
CA VAL A 33 -5.23 -19.98 17.29
C VAL A 33 -6.63 -19.48 17.63
N VAL A 34 -7.33 -20.12 18.57
CA VAL A 34 -8.68 -19.68 18.98
C VAL A 34 -8.65 -18.24 19.51
N GLN A 35 -7.74 -17.93 20.42
CA GLN A 35 -7.61 -16.58 20.97
C GLN A 35 -7.30 -15.53 19.88
N LEU A 36 -6.42 -15.85 18.93
CA LEU A 36 -6.09 -14.97 17.81
C LEU A 36 -7.29 -14.75 16.88
N VAL A 37 -8.03 -15.81 16.57
CA VAL A 37 -9.21 -15.72 15.70
C VAL A 37 -10.29 -14.85 16.35
N GLU A 38 -10.58 -15.08 17.62
CA GLU A 38 -11.57 -14.31 18.38
C GLU A 38 -11.18 -12.84 18.52
N ALA A 39 -9.90 -12.56 18.77
CA ALA A 39 -9.41 -11.20 18.93
C ALA A 39 -9.33 -10.44 17.60
N SER A 40 -8.91 -11.10 16.51
CA SER A 40 -8.44 -10.41 15.30
C SER A 40 -9.19 -10.77 14.02
N ASN A 41 -9.90 -11.91 13.94
CA ASN A 41 -10.55 -12.38 12.70
C ASN A 41 -12.08 -12.41 12.74
N ILE A 42 -12.70 -12.17 13.89
CA ILE A 42 -14.14 -11.96 13.98
C ILE A 42 -14.46 -10.51 13.63
N HIS A 43 -15.29 -10.32 12.59
CA HIS A 43 -15.71 -9.00 12.17
C HIS A 43 -16.65 -8.36 13.19
N LYS A 44 -16.27 -7.16 13.65
CA LYS A 44 -17.12 -6.26 14.43
C LYS A 44 -17.46 -5.06 13.58
N HIS A 45 -18.76 -4.79 13.42
CA HIS A 45 -19.21 -3.65 12.65
C HIS A 45 -18.71 -2.35 13.28
N SER A 46 -18.27 -1.43 12.43
CA SER A 46 -17.85 -0.07 12.78
C SER A 46 -18.36 0.89 11.71
N ASP A 47 -18.19 2.20 11.90
CA ASP A 47 -18.63 3.20 10.92
C ASP A 47 -18.00 2.99 9.53
N THR A 48 -16.78 2.44 9.49
CA THR A 48 -16.07 2.09 8.24
C THR A 48 -16.83 1.06 7.39
N CYS A 49 -17.65 0.22 8.02
CA CYS A 49 -18.46 -0.79 7.32
C CYS A 49 -19.53 -0.15 6.45
N TYR A 50 -19.96 1.07 6.80
CA TYR A 50 -21.04 1.77 6.13
C TYR A 50 -20.54 3.03 5.41
N LYS A 51 -19.23 3.16 5.19
CA LYS A 51 -18.59 4.30 4.51
C LYS A 51 -19.24 4.67 3.17
N TYR A 52 -19.71 3.66 2.43
CA TYR A 52 -20.33 3.85 1.10
C TYR A 52 -21.85 3.78 1.13
N TRP A 53 -22.45 3.54 2.29
CA TRP A 53 -23.88 3.55 2.42
C TRP A 53 -24.38 5.00 2.45
N ASN A 54 -25.41 5.28 1.66
CA ASN A 54 -26.04 6.59 1.60
C ASN A 54 -27.56 6.43 1.77
N ALA A 55 -28.09 6.93 2.88
CA ALA A 55 -29.51 6.86 3.20
C ALA A 55 -30.39 7.51 2.11
N ASN A 56 -29.89 8.54 1.44
CA ASN A 56 -30.63 9.30 0.41
C ASN A 56 -30.74 8.56 -0.92
N ARG A 57 -30.00 7.47 -1.12
CA ARG A 57 -30.08 6.64 -2.34
C ARG A 57 -31.11 5.52 -2.24
N GLY A 58 -31.74 5.35 -1.07
CA GLY A 58 -32.64 4.22 -0.80
C GLY A 58 -31.93 2.86 -0.72
N ASP A 59 -30.60 2.85 -0.73
CA ASP A 59 -29.81 1.62 -0.69
C ASP A 59 -29.95 0.92 0.67
N LYS A 60 -30.09 -0.40 0.64
CA LYS A 60 -30.04 -1.21 1.86
C LYS A 60 -28.69 -1.02 2.54
N LYS A 61 -28.72 -0.73 3.85
CA LYS A 61 -27.52 -0.67 4.68
C LYS A 61 -26.80 -2.01 4.64
N SER A 62 -25.71 -2.07 3.88
CA SER A 62 -24.91 -3.27 3.65
C SER A 62 -23.48 -3.02 4.12
N CYS A 63 -22.90 -4.01 4.80
CA CYS A 63 -21.51 -3.94 5.23
C CYS A 63 -20.60 -4.00 4.00
N ARG A 64 -19.70 -3.03 3.86
CA ARG A 64 -18.67 -2.98 2.80
C ARG A 64 -17.84 -4.27 2.74
N MET A 65 -17.60 -4.91 3.89
CA MET A 65 -16.87 -6.18 4.01
C MET A 65 -17.74 -7.41 3.69
N ARG A 66 -19.00 -7.19 3.31
CA ARG A 66 -20.01 -8.21 2.96
C ARG A 66 -20.28 -9.19 4.11
N MET A 67 -20.38 -8.66 5.32
CA MET A 67 -20.80 -9.40 6.52
C MET A 67 -22.29 -9.15 6.81
N PRO A 68 -23.04 -10.14 7.33
CA PRO A 68 -22.65 -11.54 7.54
C PRO A 68 -22.49 -12.32 6.22
N ARG A 69 -21.51 -13.24 6.16
CA ARG A 69 -21.33 -14.14 5.01
C ARG A 69 -22.29 -15.33 5.10
N LYS A 70 -22.65 -15.89 3.94
CA LYS A 70 -23.45 -17.13 3.85
C LYS A 70 -22.74 -18.28 4.55
N LEU A 71 -23.44 -19.02 5.41
CA LEU A 71 -22.95 -20.25 6.01
C LEU A 71 -22.84 -21.36 4.95
N VAL A 72 -21.82 -22.19 5.09
CA VAL A 72 -21.53 -23.28 4.16
C VAL A 72 -21.23 -24.53 4.99
N PRO A 73 -22.07 -25.57 4.96
CA PRO A 73 -21.92 -26.71 5.87
C PRO A 73 -20.71 -27.60 5.55
N VAL A 74 -20.34 -27.71 4.27
CA VAL A 74 -19.26 -28.57 3.77
C VAL A 74 -18.54 -27.83 2.65
N SER A 75 -17.22 -28.02 2.55
CA SER A 75 -16.44 -27.46 1.45
C SER A 75 -16.78 -28.17 0.14
N THR A 76 -17.11 -27.43 -0.91
CA THR A 76 -17.49 -27.97 -2.22
C THR A 76 -16.78 -27.24 -3.35
N ILE A 77 -16.67 -27.92 -4.48
CA ILE A 77 -16.22 -27.34 -5.74
C ILE A 77 -17.40 -27.45 -6.71
N ASP A 78 -17.77 -26.32 -7.31
CA ASP A 78 -18.75 -26.30 -8.39
C ASP A 78 -18.13 -26.96 -9.64
N PRO A 79 -18.74 -28.02 -10.20
CA PRO A 79 -18.17 -28.76 -11.32
C PRO A 79 -18.16 -27.97 -12.63
N ASP A 80 -19.09 -27.03 -12.81
CA ASP A 80 -19.25 -26.28 -14.05
C ASP A 80 -18.37 -25.02 -14.05
N THR A 81 -18.26 -24.36 -12.90
CA THR A 81 -17.53 -23.09 -12.77
C THR A 81 -16.15 -23.25 -12.14
N GLY A 82 -15.87 -24.38 -11.49
CA GLY A 82 -14.68 -24.60 -10.68
C GLY A 82 -14.65 -23.78 -9.38
N HIS A 83 -15.74 -23.09 -9.02
CA HIS A 83 -15.77 -22.23 -7.84
C HIS A 83 -15.67 -23.03 -6.54
N ILE A 84 -14.69 -22.69 -5.70
CA ILE A 84 -14.45 -23.35 -4.42
C ILE A 84 -15.20 -22.62 -3.31
N SER A 85 -16.18 -23.31 -2.71
CA SER A 85 -16.89 -22.85 -1.51
C SER A 85 -16.31 -23.55 -0.29
N MET A 86 -15.66 -22.81 0.61
CA MET A 86 -15.15 -23.39 1.87
C MET A 86 -16.25 -23.50 2.92
N ARG A 87 -16.23 -24.59 3.70
CA ARG A 87 -17.05 -24.71 4.90
C ARG A 87 -16.90 -23.49 5.79
N ARG A 88 -18.03 -22.92 6.20
CA ARG A 88 -18.14 -21.77 7.09
C ARG A 88 -19.21 -22.04 8.13
N SER A 89 -18.79 -22.18 9.38
CA SER A 89 -19.66 -22.36 10.55
C SER A 89 -20.04 -21.05 11.24
N ASP A 90 -19.26 -19.99 11.05
CA ASP A 90 -19.51 -18.67 11.61
C ASP A 90 -19.58 -17.62 10.49
N PRO A 91 -20.65 -16.80 10.42
CA PRO A 91 -20.85 -15.87 9.32
C PRO A 91 -20.05 -14.56 9.44
N MET A 92 -19.47 -14.28 10.60
CA MET A 92 -18.72 -13.06 10.91
C MET A 92 -17.21 -13.26 10.86
N THR A 93 -16.76 -14.51 10.82
CA THR A 93 -15.35 -14.88 10.80
C THR A 93 -14.79 -14.83 9.38
N ASN A 94 -13.67 -14.14 9.21
CA ASN A 94 -12.93 -14.20 7.95
C ASN A 94 -12.31 -15.59 7.73
N ASN A 95 -12.05 -15.95 6.49
CA ASN A 95 -11.28 -17.15 6.20
C ASN A 95 -9.83 -16.95 6.66
N PHE A 96 -9.27 -17.91 7.39
CA PHE A 96 -7.90 -17.85 7.88
C PHE A 96 -7.19 -19.21 7.73
N ASN A 97 -5.87 -19.19 7.84
CA ASN A 97 -5.05 -20.38 7.95
C ASN A 97 -4.40 -20.39 9.34
N GLU A 98 -4.48 -21.53 10.02
CA GLU A 98 -4.02 -21.67 11.41
C GLU A 98 -2.52 -21.39 11.60
N TYR A 99 -1.68 -21.72 10.61
CA TYR A 99 -0.26 -21.44 10.69
C TYR A 99 0.02 -19.96 10.42
N LEU A 100 -0.54 -19.41 9.35
CA LEU A 100 -0.31 -18.02 8.99
C LEU A 100 -0.84 -17.04 10.05
N ILE A 101 -2.01 -17.30 10.65
CA ILE A 101 -2.53 -16.43 11.72
C ILE A 101 -1.62 -16.46 12.95
N THR A 102 -0.97 -17.59 13.27
CA THR A 102 -0.05 -17.66 14.42
C THR A 102 1.28 -16.95 14.17
N VAL A 103 1.74 -16.90 12.92
CA VAL A 103 2.95 -16.16 12.52
C VAL A 103 2.67 -14.66 12.42
N CYS A 104 1.61 -14.28 11.70
CA CYS A 104 1.28 -12.87 11.48
C CYS A 104 0.63 -12.21 12.70
N ARG A 105 -0.09 -12.99 13.51
CA ARG A 105 -0.85 -12.57 14.70
C ARG A 105 -1.79 -11.39 14.46
N SER A 106 -2.28 -11.25 13.22
CA SER A 106 -3.12 -10.16 12.76
C SER A 106 -4.35 -10.67 12.00
N ASN A 107 -5.28 -9.77 11.70
CA ASN A 107 -6.40 -10.07 10.81
C ASN A 107 -5.90 -10.61 9.46
N MET A 108 -6.62 -11.59 8.92
CA MET A 108 -6.44 -12.09 7.57
C MET A 108 -7.78 -12.44 6.93
N ASP A 109 -7.83 -12.41 5.59
CA ASP A 109 -8.97 -12.86 4.79
C ASP A 109 -8.45 -13.63 3.58
N ILE A 110 -8.33 -14.95 3.72
CA ILE A 110 -7.81 -15.83 2.66
C ILE A 110 -8.91 -16.18 1.67
N LYS A 111 -8.65 -15.96 0.38
CA LYS A 111 -9.57 -16.32 -0.71
C LYS A 111 -8.85 -17.16 -1.75
N PHE A 112 -9.55 -18.17 -2.25
CA PHE A 112 -9.12 -18.91 -3.44
C PHE A 112 -9.45 -18.08 -4.67
N ILE A 113 -8.49 -18.00 -5.60
CA ILE A 113 -8.61 -17.27 -6.86
C ILE A 113 -8.49 -18.31 -7.96
N TRP A 114 -9.63 -18.76 -8.47
CA TRP A 114 -9.69 -19.88 -9.41
C TRP A 114 -10.32 -19.49 -10.75
N SER A 115 -11.25 -18.53 -10.75
CA SER A 115 -11.88 -18.05 -11.98
C SER A 115 -11.10 -16.90 -12.61
N GLY A 116 -11.21 -16.77 -13.95
CA GLY A 116 -10.63 -15.62 -14.67
C GLY A 116 -11.21 -14.27 -14.21
N SER A 117 -12.47 -14.25 -13.76
CA SER A 117 -13.10 -13.07 -13.16
C SER A 117 -12.48 -12.70 -11.82
N ASP A 118 -12.22 -13.67 -10.94
CA ASP A 118 -11.58 -13.43 -9.66
C ASP A 118 -10.13 -12.98 -9.84
N ALA A 119 -9.41 -13.60 -10.79
CA ALA A 119 -8.05 -13.21 -11.13
C ALA A 119 -8.00 -11.77 -11.66
N LYS A 120 -8.92 -11.39 -12.55
CA LYS A 120 -9.02 -10.01 -13.04
C LYS A 120 -9.32 -9.04 -11.90
N ALA A 121 -10.27 -9.36 -11.02
CA ALA A 121 -10.60 -8.52 -9.86
C ALA A 121 -9.41 -8.38 -8.90
N LEU A 122 -8.64 -9.45 -8.68
CA LEU A 122 -7.42 -9.43 -7.89
C LEU A 122 -6.36 -8.51 -8.51
N VAL A 123 -6.14 -8.58 -9.82
CA VAL A 123 -5.18 -7.70 -10.50
C VAL A 123 -5.56 -6.23 -10.30
N TYR A 124 -6.83 -5.87 -10.49
CA TYR A 124 -7.30 -4.51 -10.20
C TYR A 124 -7.08 -4.12 -8.74
N TYR A 125 -7.38 -5.03 -7.81
CA TYR A 125 -7.18 -4.79 -6.39
C TYR A 125 -5.70 -4.55 -6.07
N ILE A 126 -4.79 -5.45 -6.47
CA ILE A 126 -3.35 -5.30 -6.25
C ILE A 126 -2.86 -4.00 -6.88
N THR A 127 -3.27 -3.72 -8.12
CA THR A 127 -2.87 -2.50 -8.83
C THR A 127 -3.31 -1.27 -8.04
N ASP A 128 -4.58 -1.16 -7.65
CA ASP A 128 -5.11 -0.03 -6.88
C ASP A 128 -4.33 0.19 -5.58
N TYR A 129 -3.94 -0.88 -4.88
CA TYR A 129 -3.12 -0.79 -3.67
C TYR A 129 -1.68 -0.37 -3.95
N VAL A 130 -1.04 -0.91 -4.98
CA VAL A 130 0.34 -0.56 -5.36
C VAL A 130 0.42 0.86 -5.88
N THR A 131 -0.58 1.30 -6.65
CA THR A 131 -0.66 2.66 -7.20
C THR A 131 -1.30 3.65 -6.23
N LYS A 132 -1.71 3.21 -5.05
CA LYS A 132 -2.33 4.08 -4.05
C LYS A 132 -1.33 5.15 -3.65
N MET A 133 -1.61 6.39 -4.05
CA MET A 133 -0.77 7.52 -3.67
C MET A 133 -0.68 7.59 -2.14
N SER A 134 0.54 7.77 -1.62
CA SER A 134 0.79 7.93 -0.18
C SER A 134 0.12 9.18 0.38
N LEU A 135 -0.18 10.17 -0.47
CA LEU A 135 -0.81 11.42 -0.10
C LEU A 135 -2.15 11.56 -0.82
N SER A 136 -3.21 11.90 -0.08
CA SER A 136 -4.51 12.17 -0.71
C SER A 136 -4.45 13.47 -1.53
N PHE A 137 -5.33 13.60 -2.52
CA PHE A 137 -5.41 14.83 -3.32
C PHE A 137 -5.71 16.06 -2.45
N HIS A 138 -6.56 15.92 -1.43
CA HIS A 138 -6.90 17.01 -0.51
C HIS A 138 -5.70 17.46 0.32
N ASP A 139 -4.87 16.52 0.78
CA ASP A 139 -3.65 16.83 1.53
C ASP A 139 -2.61 17.49 0.62
N THR A 140 -2.45 16.96 -0.59
CA THR A 140 -1.57 17.54 -1.64
C THR A 140 -1.96 19.00 -1.92
N PHE A 141 -3.26 19.26 -2.12
CA PHE A 141 -3.78 20.60 -2.36
C PHE A 141 -3.50 21.54 -1.19
N THR A 142 -3.75 21.08 0.04
CA THR A 142 -3.53 21.88 1.26
C THR A 142 -2.04 22.22 1.43
N LEU A 143 -1.13 21.29 1.13
CA LEU A 143 0.31 21.51 1.19
C LEU A 143 0.81 22.49 0.12
N VAL A 144 0.25 22.40 -1.09
CA VAL A 144 0.53 23.36 -2.17
C VAL A 144 0.02 24.74 -1.78
N GLN A 145 -1.19 24.86 -1.24
CA GLN A 145 -1.75 26.12 -0.77
C GLN A 145 -0.87 26.74 0.33
N LYS A 146 -0.45 25.96 1.33
CA LYS A 146 0.50 26.40 2.36
C LYS A 146 1.82 26.91 1.76
N SER A 147 2.34 26.22 0.74
CA SER A 147 3.57 26.61 0.06
C SER A 147 3.42 27.94 -0.68
N ILE A 148 2.27 28.16 -1.34
CA ILE A 148 1.94 29.42 -2.03
C ILE A 148 1.82 30.57 -1.01
N THR A 149 1.04 30.39 0.05
CA THR A 149 0.88 31.41 1.11
C THR A 149 2.22 31.76 1.74
N SER A 150 3.10 30.76 1.97
CA SER A 150 4.44 31.00 2.51
C SER A 150 5.32 31.84 1.58
N ILE A 151 5.16 31.74 0.25
CA ILE A 151 5.88 32.56 -0.73
C ILE A 151 5.33 33.98 -0.77
N MET A 152 4.00 34.13 -0.72
CA MET A 152 3.35 35.44 -0.70
C MET A 152 3.71 36.24 0.55
N ASN A 153 3.84 35.57 1.69
CA ASN A 153 4.16 36.21 2.97
C ASN A 153 5.66 36.43 3.21
N SER A 154 6.55 35.80 2.43
CA SER A 154 7.98 36.07 2.54
C SER A 154 8.32 37.45 2.00
N SER A 155 8.57 38.40 2.91
CA SER A 155 8.95 39.81 2.70
C SER A 155 10.31 40.03 2.02
N HIS A 156 10.94 38.97 1.50
CA HIS A 156 12.19 38.99 0.74
C HIS A 156 11.94 38.86 -0.78
N GLN A 157 10.98 39.59 -1.34
CA GLN A 157 10.94 39.77 -2.78
C GLN A 157 11.99 40.81 -3.17
N THR A 158 13.19 40.36 -3.56
CA THR A 158 14.07 41.20 -4.35
C THR A 158 13.41 41.44 -5.70
N ASP A 159 13.09 42.70 -6.02
CA ASP A 159 12.42 43.18 -7.24
C ASP A 159 13.10 42.80 -8.58
N LYS A 160 14.22 42.06 -8.54
CA LYS A 160 15.01 41.64 -9.70
C LYS A 160 14.68 40.25 -10.25
N GLU A 161 13.75 39.51 -9.65
CA GLU A 161 13.46 38.14 -10.09
C GLU A 161 12.48 38.08 -11.28
N ASN A 162 12.97 37.53 -12.38
CA ASN A 162 12.20 37.27 -13.59
C ASN A 162 11.06 36.26 -13.31
N ALA A 163 9.94 36.37 -14.03
CA ALA A 163 8.74 35.56 -13.81
C ALA A 163 9.02 34.04 -13.89
N ILE A 164 9.98 33.65 -14.74
CA ILE A 164 10.44 32.26 -14.89
C ILE A 164 11.08 31.76 -13.59
N GLU A 165 11.97 32.54 -12.96
CA GLU A 165 12.65 32.15 -11.72
C GLU A 165 11.67 32.07 -10.54
N LYS A 166 10.71 33.00 -10.47
CA LYS A 166 9.61 32.94 -9.49
C LYS A 166 8.80 31.64 -9.65
N SER A 167 8.50 31.26 -10.89
CA SER A 167 7.77 30.03 -11.20
C SER A 167 8.57 28.77 -10.83
N ARG A 168 9.88 28.74 -11.13
CA ARG A 168 10.76 27.63 -10.73
C ARG A 168 10.82 27.46 -9.21
N LYS A 169 11.00 28.56 -8.47
CA LYS A 169 11.02 28.55 -7.00
C LYS A 169 9.71 28.06 -6.41
N LEU A 170 8.57 28.47 -6.98
CA LEU A 170 7.26 27.99 -6.57
C LEU A 170 7.14 26.47 -6.73
N VAL A 171 7.45 25.95 -7.92
CA VAL A 171 7.40 24.50 -8.20
C VAL A 171 8.34 23.74 -7.26
N LEU A 172 9.57 24.21 -7.08
CA LEU A 172 10.56 23.57 -6.22
C LEU A 172 10.11 23.57 -4.76
N ARG A 173 9.50 24.65 -4.26
CA ARG A 173 9.01 24.73 -2.88
C ARG A 173 7.80 23.81 -2.68
N CYS A 174 6.86 23.80 -3.62
CA CYS A 174 5.74 22.85 -3.59
C CYS A 174 6.25 21.40 -3.58
N TYR A 175 7.22 21.07 -4.44
CA TYR A 175 7.84 19.75 -4.47
C TYR A 175 8.52 19.39 -3.13
N ASN A 176 9.35 20.28 -2.59
CA ASN A 176 10.03 20.04 -1.32
C ASN A 176 9.05 19.90 -0.15
N THR A 177 7.99 20.70 -0.12
CA THR A 177 6.93 20.56 0.88
C THR A 177 6.27 19.19 0.77
N LEU A 178 5.88 18.77 -0.44
CA LEU A 178 5.27 17.46 -0.67
C LEU A 178 6.22 16.31 -0.28
N ALA A 179 7.49 16.38 -0.67
CA ALA A 179 8.50 15.39 -0.32
C ALA A 179 8.73 15.32 1.20
N SER A 180 8.76 16.45 1.89
CA SER A 180 8.97 16.51 3.35
C SER A 180 7.80 15.98 4.17
N GLN A 181 6.59 16.03 3.61
CA GLN A 181 5.35 15.58 4.26
C GLN A 181 4.90 14.22 3.73
N GLN A 182 5.75 13.52 2.97
CA GLN A 182 5.44 12.21 2.46
C GLN A 182 5.39 11.21 3.62
N GLU A 183 4.22 10.60 3.84
CA GLU A 183 4.08 9.50 4.79
C GLU A 183 4.82 8.25 4.28
N LEU A 184 5.62 7.66 5.16
CA LEU A 184 6.26 6.36 4.93
C LEU A 184 5.46 5.27 5.65
N SER A 185 5.33 4.09 5.05
CA SER A 185 4.66 2.99 5.72
C SER A 185 5.48 2.50 6.91
N GLY A 186 4.84 2.06 7.99
CA GLY A 186 5.53 1.54 9.17
C GLY A 186 6.47 0.37 8.84
N VAL A 187 6.13 -0.44 7.84
CA VAL A 187 6.99 -1.54 7.34
C VAL A 187 8.26 -1.01 6.68
N GLN A 188 8.15 0.06 5.88
CA GLN A 188 9.33 0.71 5.28
C GLN A 188 10.24 1.30 6.36
N VAL A 189 9.65 2.00 7.34
CA VAL A 189 10.40 2.56 8.47
C VAL A 189 11.11 1.46 9.26
N ALA A 190 10.41 0.37 9.58
CA ALA A 190 11.01 -0.78 10.26
C ALA A 190 12.15 -1.39 9.44
N SER A 191 11.99 -1.57 8.13
CA SER A 191 13.05 -2.07 7.24
C SER A 191 14.30 -1.18 7.29
N TYR A 192 14.13 0.14 7.24
CA TYR A 192 15.24 1.08 7.35
C TYR A 192 15.93 1.02 8.72
N LEU A 193 15.16 0.97 9.81
CA LEU A 193 15.72 0.86 11.16
C LEU A 193 16.46 -0.47 11.39
N MET A 194 15.98 -1.55 10.79
CA MET A 194 16.60 -2.88 10.87
C MET A 194 17.76 -3.06 9.88
N ASN A 195 18.06 -2.04 9.06
CA ASN A 195 19.04 -2.11 7.97
C ASN A 195 18.80 -3.30 7.04
N TRP A 196 17.53 -3.56 6.72
CA TRP A 196 17.12 -4.59 5.77
C TRP A 196 17.02 -4.02 4.37
N ASP A 197 17.45 -4.81 3.39
CA ASP A 197 17.34 -4.47 1.98
C ASP A 197 15.87 -4.37 1.57
N TYR A 198 15.53 -3.25 0.93
CA TYR A 198 14.18 -2.95 0.42
C TYR A 198 14.00 -3.34 -1.06
N HIS A 199 14.98 -4.02 -1.66
CA HIS A 199 14.92 -4.47 -3.05
C HIS A 199 15.59 -5.84 -3.19
N TYR A 200 14.94 -6.72 -3.96
CA TYR A 200 15.50 -8.00 -4.37
C TYR A 200 15.74 -7.94 -5.86
N THR A 201 17.00 -8.03 -6.30
CA THR A 201 17.31 -8.08 -7.73
C THR A 201 18.05 -9.38 -8.03
N THR A 202 17.59 -10.08 -9.06
CA THR A 202 18.30 -11.24 -9.61
C THR A 202 19.50 -10.82 -10.46
N HIS A 203 19.54 -9.56 -10.89
CA HIS A 203 20.54 -9.00 -11.80
C HIS A 203 21.21 -7.77 -11.19
N LYS A 204 22.45 -7.53 -11.60
CA LYS A 204 23.16 -6.28 -11.31
C LYS A 204 22.86 -5.29 -12.43
N PHE A 205 22.17 -4.21 -12.08
CA PHE A 205 21.91 -3.11 -13.02
C PHE A 205 23.06 -2.13 -13.00
N GLN A 206 23.47 -1.63 -14.17
CA GLN A 206 24.46 -0.56 -14.29
C GLN A 206 23.74 0.78 -14.26
N GLY A 207 24.25 1.73 -13.46
CA GLY A 207 23.71 3.09 -13.42
C GLY A 207 23.84 3.76 -14.79
N LEU A 208 22.70 4.15 -15.37
CA LEU A 208 22.66 4.99 -16.57
C LEU A 208 22.62 6.45 -16.13
N TYR A 209 23.65 7.22 -16.46
CA TYR A 209 23.71 8.64 -16.16
C TYR A 209 22.86 9.46 -17.14
N LEU A 210 21.53 9.40 -16.95
CA LEU A 210 20.52 9.97 -17.85
C LEU A 210 20.83 11.39 -18.32
N ILE A 211 21.23 12.29 -17.42
CA ILE A 211 21.53 13.69 -17.78
C ILE A 211 22.72 13.77 -18.75
N GLN A 212 23.78 12.99 -18.53
CA GLN A 212 24.95 12.99 -19.40
C GLN A 212 24.63 12.32 -20.74
N THR A 213 23.87 11.23 -20.72
CA THR A 213 23.39 10.56 -21.93
C THR A 213 22.49 11.50 -22.76
N GLU A 214 21.54 12.19 -22.13
CA GLU A 214 20.66 13.16 -22.79
C GLU A 214 21.46 14.31 -23.42
N ARG A 215 22.39 14.89 -22.67
CA ARG A 215 23.27 15.96 -23.18
C ARG A 215 24.08 15.49 -24.38
N TYR A 216 24.67 14.30 -24.31
CA TYR A 216 25.41 13.71 -25.43
C TYR A 216 24.51 13.53 -26.66
N LEU A 217 23.31 12.98 -26.50
CA LEU A 217 22.35 12.79 -27.58
C LEU A 217 21.89 14.13 -28.18
N GLN A 218 21.66 15.15 -27.35
CA GLN A 218 21.32 16.50 -27.81
C GLN A 218 22.45 17.14 -28.61
N THR A 219 23.70 17.00 -28.16
CA THR A 219 24.88 17.47 -28.92
C THR A 219 24.96 16.78 -30.28
N GLN A 220 24.88 15.45 -30.31
CA GLN A 220 24.92 14.67 -31.55
C GLN A 220 23.79 15.05 -32.52
N LEU A 221 22.57 15.24 -32.00
CA LEU A 221 21.43 15.67 -32.80
C LEU A 221 21.64 17.06 -33.40
N ASN A 222 22.20 17.99 -32.63
CA ASN A 222 22.51 19.34 -33.10
C ASN A 222 23.60 19.33 -34.17
N GLU A 223 24.65 18.52 -34.01
CA GLU A 223 25.69 18.34 -35.03
C GLU A 223 25.11 17.79 -36.34
N MET A 224 24.26 16.76 -36.28
CA MET A 224 23.59 16.22 -37.46
C MET A 224 22.69 17.24 -38.16
N ARG A 225 21.94 18.03 -37.39
CA ARG A 225 21.09 19.12 -37.93
C ARG A 225 21.91 20.19 -38.62
N SER A 226 23.05 20.55 -38.06
CA SER A 226 23.98 21.53 -38.64
C SER A 226 24.60 21.03 -39.95
N LYS A 227 25.06 19.77 -39.98
CA LYS A 227 25.59 19.13 -41.21
C LYS A 227 24.54 19.06 -42.32
N ARG A 228 23.31 18.65 -41.99
CA ARG A 228 22.21 18.59 -42.96
C ARG A 228 21.85 19.98 -43.51
N LYS A 229 21.86 21.03 -42.67
CA LYS A 229 21.67 22.42 -43.15
C LYS A 229 22.77 22.86 -44.11
N LEU A 230 24.03 22.51 -43.83
CA LEU A 230 25.18 22.80 -44.71
C LEU A 230 25.05 22.08 -46.07
N GLU A 231 24.63 20.82 -46.09
CA GLU A 231 24.39 20.06 -47.32
C GLU A 231 23.28 20.69 -48.19
N PHE A 232 22.17 21.11 -47.59
CA PHE A 232 21.10 21.84 -48.29
C PHE A 232 21.54 23.22 -48.81
N SER A 233 22.54 23.85 -48.19
CA SER A 233 23.07 25.15 -48.61
C SER A 233 24.06 25.04 -49.78
N LEU A 234 24.59 23.84 -50.03
CA LEU A 234 25.56 23.56 -51.10
C LEU A 234 24.91 23.00 -52.38
N GLN A 235 23.62 22.68 -52.34
CA GLN A 235 22.84 22.13 -53.47
C GLN A 235 21.86 23.14 -54.11
N GLY A 236 21.82 24.39 -53.63
CA GLY A 236 21.06 25.49 -54.23
C GLY A 236 22.00 26.54 -54.82
#